data_AF-K2B3C0-F1
#
_entry.id   AF-K2B3C0-F1
#
_cell.length_a   1.000
_cell.length_b   1.000
_cell.length_c   1.000
_cell.angle_alpha   90.00
_cell.angle_beta   90.00
_cell.angle_gamma   90.00
#
_symmetry.space_group_name_H-M   'P 1'
#
loop_
_entity.id
_entity.type
_entity.pdbx_description
1 polymer ?
#
loop_
_entity_poly.entity_id
_entity_poly.type
_entity_poly.pdbx_seq_one_letter_code
_entity_poly.pdbx_strand_id
1 'polypeptide(L)' 'GGVTVTGLLTGRDVIDHFMKKPKEIPETIIVPSVMLNEEIFLDDITVDSLKSELSTSVEVVESNFKSLLDYILK' A
#
# COMPACT_ATOMS: atom_id res chain seq x y z
N GLY A 1 18.65 -14.93 10.26
CA GLY A 1 17.83 -14.50 9.12
C GLY A 1 17.14 -13.23 9.53
N GLY A 2 17.57 -12.10 8.98
CA GLY A 2 16.93 -10.81 9.25
C GLY A 2 15.63 -10.76 8.48
N VAL A 3 14.51 -10.78 9.18
CA VAL A 3 13.20 -10.60 8.57
C VAL A 3 13.02 -9.09 8.41
N THR A 4 13.41 -8.56 7.26
CA THR A 4 13.18 -7.15 6.92
C THR A 4 11.71 -7.01 6.54
N VAL A 5 10.83 -6.98 7.54
CA VAL A 5 9.42 -6.66 7.33
C VAL A 5 9.05 -5.53 8.24
N THR A 6 8.41 -4.51 7.68
CA THR A 6 7.88 -3.34 8.38
C THR A 6 6.62 -3.72 9.16
N GLY A 7 6.68 -4.81 9.93
CA GLY A 7 5.56 -5.63 10.42
C GLY A 7 4.58 -5.00 11.41
N LEU A 8 4.43 -3.67 11.37
CA LEU A 8 3.36 -2.96 12.04
C LEU A 8 2.23 -2.53 11.11
N LEU A 9 2.46 -2.36 9.81
CA LEU A 9 1.41 -1.87 8.90
C LEU A 9 0.78 -3.04 8.13
N THR A 10 -0.48 -3.34 8.42
CA THR A 10 -1.27 -4.31 7.65
C THR A 10 -2.14 -3.61 6.61
N GLY A 11 -2.59 -4.35 5.58
CA GLY A 11 -3.57 -3.82 4.63
C GLY A 11 -4.89 -3.41 5.32
N ARG A 12 -5.22 -4.05 6.45
CA ARG A 12 -6.42 -3.77 7.24
C ARG A 12 -6.31 -2.45 8.00
N ASP A 13 -5.14 -2.14 8.57
CA ASP A 13 -4.88 -0.83 9.18
C ASP A 13 -5.07 0.30 8.17
N VAL A 14 -4.61 0.10 6.93
CA VAL A 14 -4.78 1.08 5.85
C VAL A 14 -6.26 1.26 5.54
N ILE A 15 -7.00 0.16 5.32
CA ILE A 15 -8.44 0.21 5.03
C ILE A 15 -9.20 0.89 6.17
N ASP A 16 -8.97 0.49 7.42
CA ASP A 16 -9.67 1.02 8.60
C ASP A 16 -9.37 2.51 8.82
N HIS A 17 -8.13 2.95 8.58
CA HIS A 17 -7.74 4.37 8.64
C HIS A 17 -8.56 5.22 7.67
N PHE A 18 -8.68 4.78 6.42
CA PHE A 18 -9.41 5.50 5.39
C PHE A 18 -10.94 5.35 5.51
N MET A 19 -11.44 4.20 5.95
CA MET A 19 -12.87 4.00 6.24
C MET A 19 -13.36 4.87 7.40
N LYS A 20 -12.51 5.20 8.37
CA LYS A 20 -12.81 6.20 9.41
C LYS A 20 -12.94 7.62 8.84
N LYS A 21 -12.34 7.89 7.69
CA LYS A 21 -12.29 9.21 7.05
C LYS A 21 -12.51 9.12 5.54
N PRO A 22 -13.71 8.71 5.09
CA PRO A 22 -13.97 8.42 3.68
C PRO A 22 -13.84 9.65 2.77
N LYS A 23 -13.88 10.88 3.33
CA LYS A 23 -13.66 12.12 2.58
C LYS A 23 -12.19 12.42 2.26
N GLU A 24 -11.25 11.71 2.89
CA GLU A 24 -9.81 11.88 2.71
C GLU A 24 -9.19 10.72 1.91
N ILE A 25 -10.01 9.83 1.33
CA ILE A 25 -9.53 8.75 0.46
C ILE A 25 -8.89 9.40 -0.78
N PRO A 26 -7.58 9.19 -1.02
CA PRO A 26 -6.92 9.73 -2.19
C PRO A 26 -7.38 8.98 -3.45
N GLU A 27 -7.26 9.60 -4.63
CA GLU A 27 -7.49 8.93 -5.91
C GLU A 27 -6.44 7.84 -6.19
N THR A 28 -5.23 8.01 -5.66
CA THR A 28 -4.14 7.04 -5.79
C THR A 28 -3.37 6.85 -4.48
N ILE A 29 -3.14 5.59 -4.12
CA ILE A 29 -2.29 5.14 -3.01
C ILE A 29 -1.04 4.49 -3.59
N ILE A 30 0.12 4.95 -3.14
CA ILE A 30 1.41 4.37 -3.50
C ILE A 30 1.84 3.42 -2.38
N VAL A 31 2.07 2.15 -2.72
CA VAL A 31 2.50 1.12 -1.76
C VAL A 31 3.93 0.67 -2.10
N PRO A 32 4.90 0.85 -1.20
CA PRO A 32 6.24 0.30 -1.37
C PRO A 32 6.21 -1.23 -1.41
N SER A 33 6.97 -1.83 -2.34
CA SER A 33 7.06 -3.28 -2.49
C SER A 33 7.54 -4.01 -1.24
N VAL A 34 8.31 -3.37 -0.35
CA VAL A 34 8.75 -3.95 0.93
C VAL A 34 7.63 -4.13 1.95
N MET A 35 6.48 -3.49 1.75
CA MET A 35 5.28 -3.70 2.57
C MET A 35 4.48 -4.92 2.13
N LEU A 36 4.82 -5.51 0.99
CA LEU A 36 4.14 -6.62 0.37
C LEU A 36 5.07 -7.83 0.30
N ASN A 37 4.49 -9.01 0.41
CA ASN A 37 5.14 -10.27 0.05
C ASN A 37 4.36 -10.85 -1.13
N GLU A 38 4.95 -10.83 -2.33
CA GLU A 38 4.29 -11.29 -3.55
C GLU A 38 2.88 -10.68 -3.74
N GLU A 39 2.74 -9.36 -3.56
CA GLU A 39 1.47 -8.60 -3.69
C GLU A 39 0.44 -8.80 -2.57
N ILE A 40 0.85 -9.44 -1.48
CA ILE A 40 0.02 -9.72 -0.30
C ILE A 40 0.61 -9.00 0.92
N PHE A 41 -0.23 -8.30 1.68
CA PHE A 41 0.13 -7.73 2.98
C PHE A 41 0.28 -8.83 4.04
N LEU A 42 0.84 -8.50 5.20
CA LEU A 42 1.01 -9.47 6.29
C LEU A 42 -0.29 -10.07 6.88
N ASP A 43 -1.44 -9.45 6.62
CA ASP A 43 -2.77 -9.90 7.08
C ASP A 43 -3.56 -10.62 5.96
N ASP A 44 -2.87 -11.17 4.95
CA ASP A 44 -3.47 -11.82 3.77
C ASP A 44 -4.35 -10.91 2.88
N ILE A 45 -4.37 -9.60 3.15
CA ILE A 45 -5.01 -8.60 2.28
C ILE A 45 -4.17 -8.48 1.00
N THR A 46 -4.81 -8.55 -0.17
CA THR A 46 -4.14 -8.28 -1.45
C THR A 46 -4.26 -6.81 -1.82
N VAL A 47 -3.35 -6.35 -2.69
CA VAL A 47 -3.43 -5.00 -3.28
C VAL A 47 -4.78 -4.78 -3.98
N ASP A 48 -5.32 -5.80 -4.65
CA ASP A 48 -6.61 -5.73 -5.34
C ASP A 48 -7.80 -5.58 -4.37
N SER A 49 -7.78 -6.30 -3.25
CA SER A 49 -8.79 -6.13 -2.20
C SER A 49 -8.78 -4.71 -1.64
N LEU A 50 -7.60 -4.15 -1.40
CA LEU A 50 -7.43 -2.78 -0.91
C LEU A 50 -7.93 -1.75 -1.93
N LYS A 51 -7.67 -1.99 -3.23
CA LYS A 51 -8.18 -1.19 -4.35
C LYS A 51 -9.72 -1.17 -4.38
N SER A 52 -10.34 -2.33 -4.23
CA SER A 52 -11.81 -2.47 -4.25
C SER A 52 -12.48 -1.85 -3.03
N GLU A 53 -11.93 -2.08 -1.84
CA GLU A 53 -12.46 -1.55 -0.56
C GLU A 53 -12.42 -0.02 -0.51
N LEU A 54 -11.32 0.57 -0.96
CA LEU A 54 -11.11 2.02 -0.93
C LEU A 54 -11.58 2.72 -2.21
N SER A 55 -11.97 1.97 -3.25
CA SER A 55 -12.34 2.52 -4.57
C SER A 55 -11.30 3.52 -5.11
N THR A 56 -10.02 3.20 -4.89
CA THR A 56 -8.86 4.05 -5.23
C THR A 56 -7.92 3.29 -6.16
N SER A 57 -7.00 3.97 -6.83
CA SER A 57 -5.92 3.29 -7.56
C SER A 57 -4.80 2.96 -6.60
N VAL A 58 -4.34 1.70 -6.57
CA VAL A 58 -3.18 1.30 -5.76
C VAL A 58 -2.03 0.97 -6.70
N GLU A 59 -0.93 1.71 -6.57
CA GLU A 59 0.28 1.54 -7.38
C GLU A 59 1.41 1.02 -6.50
N VAL A 60 1.97 -0.12 -6.88
CA VAL A 60 3.10 -0.72 -6.16
C VAL A 60 4.41 -0.19 -6.75
N VAL A 61 5.21 0.45 -5.93
CA VAL A 61 6.54 0.97 -6.33
C VAL A 61 7.64 0.22 -5.63
N GLU A 62 8.77 0.01 -6.30
CA GLU A 62 9.94 -0.53 -5.61
C GLU A 62 10.36 0.37 -4.46
N SER A 63 10.94 -0.23 -3.42
CA SER A 63 11.35 0.47 -2.20
C SER A 63 12.70 1.18 -2.36
N ASN A 64 12.83 1.89 -3.48
CA ASN A 64 14.00 2.62 -3.92
C ASN A 64 13.60 4.07 -4.22
N PHE A 65 14.45 5.02 -3.84
CA PHE A 65 14.18 6.45 -4.04
C PHE A 65 13.94 6.81 -5.51
N LYS A 66 14.63 6.13 -6.44
CA LYS A 66 14.47 6.34 -7.88
C LYS A 66 13.04 6.04 -8.34
N SER A 67 12.45 4.94 -7.88
CA SER A 67 11.10 4.52 -8.28
C SER A 67 10.03 5.46 -7.73
N LEU A 68 10.21 5.95 -6.50
CA LEU A 68 9.39 7.02 -5.95
C LEU A 68 9.50 8.31 -6.78
N LEU A 69 10.73 8.71 -7.14
CA LEU A 69 10.97 9.94 -7.89
C LEU A 69 10.37 9.86 -9.31
N ASP A 70 10.54 8.73 -9.99
CA ASP A 70 9.96 8.46 -11.32
C ASP A 70 8.44 8.56 -11.28
N TYR A 71 7.82 8.04 -10.21
CA TYR A 71 6.39 8.12 -9.99
C TYR A 71 5.89 9.56 -9.79
N ILE A 72 6.60 10.36 -8.97
CA ILE A 72 6.21 11.74 -8.66
C ILE A 72 6.46 12.70 -9.82
N LEU A 73 7.50 12.44 -10.64
CA LEU A 73 7.89 13.29 -11.77
C LEU A 73 7.15 12.96 -13.08
N LYS A 74 6.31 11.92 -13.08
CA LYS A 74 5.51 11.50 -14.23
C LYS A 74 4.29 12.40 -14.41
#